data_AF-A0A7Y8F7B8-F1
#
_entry.id   AF-A0A7Y8F7B8-F1
#
_cell.length_a   1.000
_cell.length_b   1.000
_cell.length_c   1.000
_cell.angle_alpha   90.00
_cell.angle_beta   90.00
_cell.angle_gamma   90.00
#
_symmetry.space_group_name_H-M   'P 1'
#
loop_
_entity.id
_entity.type
_entity.pdbx_description
1 polymer ?
#
loop_
_entity_poly.entity_id
_entity_poly.type
_entity_poly.pdbx_seq_one_letter_code
_entity_poly.pdbx_strand_id
1 'polypeptide(L)'
;MRRFLRGCVAFAALAGSIGLPASTDAGTQYQYDALGRLMRVTYETGVVVQYSYDAAGNRSQVATSGVNRAPVANNDTANATVSAAVDIMVLANDSELDGDPLTVTAVGAPSGGGTVAVQGGGTHVRYSAPTTPGAKTFTYTISDGRGGSASATVTVNVTATNQVPVAVNDTAVVTASMAVDIMVRANDSDPDGDALTVTA
;
A
#
# COMPACT_ATOMS: atom_id res chain seq x y z
N MET A 1 3.11 -28.04 42.62
CA MET A 1 4.56 -27.83 42.36
C MET A 1 4.85 -28.27 40.93
N ARG A 2 5.30 -27.34 40.09
CA ARG A 2 5.63 -27.56 38.68
C ARG A 2 6.93 -28.37 38.59
N ARG A 3 6.94 -29.50 37.87
CA ARG A 3 8.18 -30.14 37.42
C ARG A 3 8.25 -30.04 35.90
N PHE A 4 9.07 -29.10 35.43
CA PHE A 4 9.61 -29.10 34.09
C PHE A 4 10.59 -30.26 33.98
N LEU A 5 10.30 -31.27 33.16
CA LEU A 5 11.33 -32.20 32.68
C LEU A 5 11.75 -31.74 31.28
N ARG A 6 12.91 -31.07 31.22
CA ARG A 6 13.74 -31.01 30.02
C ARG A 6 14.27 -32.44 29.79
N GLY A 7 13.89 -33.02 28.66
CA GLY A 7 14.29 -34.37 28.28
C GLY A 7 14.25 -34.51 26.77
N CYS A 8 15.28 -33.98 26.12
CA CYS A 8 15.67 -34.33 24.77
C CYS A 8 15.89 -35.86 24.76
N VAL A 9 15.02 -36.62 24.12
CA VAL A 9 15.25 -38.05 23.85
C VAL A 9 15.23 -38.23 22.34
N ALA A 10 16.44 -38.34 21.80
CA ALA A 10 16.68 -38.89 20.47
C ALA A 10 16.04 -40.28 20.40
N PHE A 11 14.95 -40.42 19.64
CA PHE A 11 14.45 -41.71 19.19
C PHE A 11 14.82 -41.91 17.72
N ALA A 12 16.14 -41.99 17.47
CA ALA A 12 16.70 -42.52 16.24
C ALA A 12 17.04 -44.01 16.45
N ALA A 13 16.03 -44.84 16.74
CA ALA A 13 16.21 -46.29 16.82
C ALA A 13 14.87 -47.05 16.73
N LEU A 14 14.09 -46.84 15.67
CA LEU A 14 13.26 -47.89 15.03
C LEU A 14 12.57 -47.41 13.73
N ALA A 15 13.19 -46.52 12.95
CA ALA A 15 12.55 -45.98 11.74
C ALA A 15 12.60 -46.92 10.51
N GLY A 16 13.28 -48.07 10.62
CA GLY A 16 13.55 -48.96 9.47
C GLY A 16 12.41 -49.88 9.04
N SER A 17 11.36 -50.08 9.86
CA SER A 17 10.32 -51.08 9.57
C SER A 17 9.00 -50.51 9.03
N ILE A 18 8.86 -49.18 8.89
CA ILE A 18 7.59 -48.53 8.51
C ILE A 18 7.74 -47.54 7.33
N GLY A 19 8.91 -47.48 6.68
CA GLY A 19 9.10 -46.64 5.48
C GLY A 19 8.85 -45.15 5.71
N LEU A 20 9.17 -44.63 6.90
CA LEU A 20 9.09 -43.20 7.18
C LEU A 20 10.39 -42.52 6.74
N PRO A 21 10.34 -41.35 6.08
CA PRO A 21 11.55 -40.61 5.74
C PRO A 21 12.32 -40.25 7.01
N ALA A 22 13.62 -40.57 7.03
CA ALA A 22 14.53 -40.11 8.06
C ALA A 22 14.49 -38.58 8.09
N SER A 23 14.21 -38.03 9.27
CA SER A 23 14.33 -36.62 9.60
C SER A 23 15.69 -36.07 9.14
N THR A 24 15.70 -35.17 8.16
CA THR A 24 16.92 -34.44 7.77
C THR A 24 16.92 -32.95 8.12
N ASP A 25 15.86 -32.38 8.70
CA ASP A 25 15.85 -30.96 9.13
C ASP A 25 15.49 -30.80 10.62
N ALA A 26 16.31 -30.03 11.34
CA ALA A 26 16.55 -30.06 12.78
C ALA A 26 15.46 -29.44 13.70
N GLY A 27 14.20 -29.37 13.26
CA GLY A 27 13.16 -28.63 14.01
C GLY A 27 11.72 -28.93 13.59
N THR A 28 11.51 -29.96 12.76
CA THR A 28 10.16 -30.45 12.48
C THR A 28 9.62 -31.25 13.66
N GLN A 29 8.46 -30.88 14.21
CA GLN A 29 7.80 -31.57 15.32
C GLN A 29 6.65 -32.47 14.83
N TYR A 30 6.53 -33.66 15.41
CA TYR A 30 5.48 -34.65 15.10
C TYR A 30 4.62 -34.91 16.34
N GLN A 31 3.30 -35.00 16.18
CA GLN A 31 2.38 -35.45 17.23
C GLN A 31 1.56 -36.64 16.74
N TYR A 32 1.38 -37.63 17.60
CA TYR A 32 0.68 -38.88 17.31
C TYR A 32 -0.54 -39.06 18.25
N ASP A 33 -1.55 -39.82 17.82
CA ASP A 33 -2.66 -40.23 18.67
C ASP A 33 -2.28 -41.42 19.60
N ALA A 34 -3.20 -41.84 20.46
CA ALA A 34 -3.02 -42.97 21.37
C ALA A 34 -2.82 -44.33 20.66
N LEU A 35 -3.12 -44.40 19.36
CA LEU A 35 -2.92 -45.59 18.51
C LEU A 35 -1.61 -45.49 17.70
N GLY A 36 -0.81 -44.43 17.90
CA GLY A 36 0.46 -44.23 17.21
C GLY A 36 0.33 -43.67 15.78
N ARG A 37 -0.85 -43.21 15.36
CA ARG A 37 -1.05 -42.60 14.04
C ARG A 37 -0.67 -41.11 14.08
N LEU A 38 -0.05 -40.61 13.01
CA LEU A 38 0.42 -39.23 12.92
C LEU A 38 -0.76 -38.25 12.79
N MET A 39 -0.91 -37.33 13.75
CA MET A 39 -2.00 -36.36 13.82
C MET A 39 -1.58 -34.93 13.48
N ARG A 40 -0.30 -34.58 13.69
CA ARG A 40 0.20 -33.22 13.39
C ARG A 40 1.68 -33.26 13.00
N VAL A 41 2.05 -32.50 11.98
CA VAL A 41 3.43 -32.15 11.66
C VAL A 41 3.53 -30.62 11.75
N THR A 42 4.54 -30.12 12.44
CA THR A 42 4.89 -28.68 12.46
C THR A 42 6.28 -28.56 11.88
N TYR A 43 6.41 -27.99 10.69
CA TYR A 43 7.68 -27.74 10.03
C TYR A 43 8.39 -26.53 10.64
N GLU A 44 9.70 -26.43 10.47
CA GLU A 44 10.46 -25.23 10.84
C GLU A 44 9.98 -23.97 10.11
N THR A 45 9.44 -24.14 8.90
CA THR A 45 8.77 -23.12 8.11
C THR A 45 7.42 -22.68 8.69
N GLY A 46 7.08 -23.09 9.92
CA GLY A 46 5.82 -22.81 10.61
C GLY A 46 4.58 -23.43 9.98
N VAL A 47 4.70 -24.12 8.84
CA VAL A 47 3.61 -24.91 8.26
C VAL A 47 3.19 -25.99 9.25
N VAL A 48 1.91 -26.09 9.53
CA VAL A 48 1.28 -27.12 10.34
C VAL A 48 0.41 -27.96 9.43
N VAL A 49 0.68 -29.27 9.35
CA VAL A 49 -0.23 -30.21 8.69
C VAL A 49 -0.91 -31.04 9.76
N GLN A 50 -2.22 -30.87 9.89
CA GLN A 50 -3.07 -31.71 10.73
C GLN A 50 -3.64 -32.86 9.92
N TYR A 51 -3.71 -34.03 10.54
CA TYR A 51 -4.26 -35.24 9.95
C TYR A 51 -5.44 -35.72 10.79
N SER A 52 -6.49 -36.17 10.11
CA SER A 52 -7.62 -36.88 10.73
C SER A 52 -7.78 -38.24 10.06
N TYR A 53 -8.34 -39.19 10.81
CA TYR A 53 -8.59 -40.54 10.33
C TYR A 53 -10.04 -40.89 10.57
N ASP A 54 -10.72 -41.41 9.55
CA ASP A 54 -12.06 -41.98 9.72
C ASP A 54 -12.00 -43.34 10.43
N ALA A 55 -13.17 -43.94 10.71
CA ALA A 55 -13.27 -45.24 11.35
C ALA A 55 -12.70 -46.39 10.50
N ALA A 56 -12.57 -46.20 9.18
CA ALA A 56 -11.94 -47.15 8.26
C ALA A 56 -10.41 -46.98 8.17
N GLY A 57 -9.86 -45.93 8.79
CA GLY A 57 -8.44 -45.60 8.76
C GLY A 57 -8.00 -44.74 7.58
N ASN A 58 -8.92 -44.23 6.76
CA ASN A 58 -8.55 -43.31 5.68
C ASN A 58 -8.10 -41.99 6.27
N ARG A 59 -6.99 -41.48 5.74
CA ARG A 59 -6.35 -40.24 6.19
C ARG A 59 -6.87 -39.05 5.40
N SER A 60 -7.32 -38.02 6.11
CA SER A 60 -7.52 -36.67 5.57
C SER A 60 -6.47 -35.73 6.16
N GLN A 61 -6.10 -34.68 5.42
CA GLN A 61 -5.12 -33.71 5.88
C GLN A 61 -5.58 -32.27 5.63
N VAL A 62 -5.20 -31.38 6.53
CA VAL A 62 -5.33 -29.92 6.37
C VAL A 62 -3.96 -29.31 6.61
N ALA A 63 -3.45 -28.56 5.64
CA ALA A 63 -2.22 -27.79 5.79
C ALA A 63 -2.57 -26.33 6.10
N THR A 64 -2.01 -25.78 7.17
CA THR A 64 -2.07 -24.36 7.53
C THR A 64 -0.65 -23.81 7.57
N SER A 65 -0.37 -22.72 6.85
CA SER A 65 0.92 -22.01 6.99
C SER A 65 0.88 -21.19 8.26
N GLY A 66 1.71 -21.50 9.25
CA GLY A 66 1.89 -20.69 10.46
C GLY A 66 2.97 -19.61 10.33
N VAL A 67 3.62 -19.49 9.16
CA VAL A 67 4.52 -18.36 8.86
C VAL A 67 3.71 -17.26 8.19
N ASN A 68 3.74 -16.11 8.84
CA ASN A 68 3.25 -14.84 8.30
C ASN A 68 4.26 -14.32 7.28
N ARG A 69 3.84 -14.20 6.01
CA ARG A 69 4.61 -13.60 4.93
C ARG A 69 4.41 -12.10 4.98
N ALA A 70 5.48 -11.37 4.69
CA ALA A 70 5.37 -9.92 4.58
C ALA A 70 4.48 -9.57 3.38
N PRO A 71 3.69 -8.48 3.48
CA PRO A 71 2.92 -8.00 2.36
C PRO A 71 3.83 -7.49 1.24
N VAL A 72 3.26 -7.29 0.05
CA VAL A 72 3.93 -6.69 -1.09
C VAL A 72 3.28 -5.34 -1.37
N ALA A 73 4.06 -4.27 -1.22
CA ALA A 73 3.66 -2.91 -1.54
C ALA A 73 4.11 -2.54 -2.96
N ASN A 74 3.23 -1.94 -3.75
CA ASN A 74 3.49 -1.52 -5.12
C ASN A 74 3.43 0.01 -5.25
N ASN A 75 4.23 0.57 -6.16
CA ASN A 75 4.25 2.03 -6.34
C ASN A 75 2.93 2.54 -6.93
N ASP A 76 2.55 3.73 -6.50
CA ASP A 76 1.31 4.39 -6.89
C ASP A 76 1.56 5.67 -7.69
N THR A 77 0.54 6.06 -8.45
CA THR A 77 0.48 7.36 -9.11
C THR A 77 -0.86 8.03 -8.90
N ALA A 78 -0.84 9.35 -8.75
CA ALA A 78 -2.03 10.17 -8.64
C ALA A 78 -1.82 11.53 -9.32
N ASN A 79 -2.92 12.26 -9.53
CA ASN A 79 -2.89 13.62 -10.02
C ASN A 79 -3.59 14.53 -9.01
N ALA A 80 -3.10 15.77 -8.88
CA ALA A 80 -3.71 16.79 -8.06
C ALA A 80 -3.57 18.15 -8.74
N THR A 81 -4.45 19.09 -8.41
CA THR A 81 -4.22 20.50 -8.73
C THR A 81 -3.55 21.18 -7.54
N VAL A 82 -2.81 22.27 -7.80
CA VAL A 82 -2.20 23.09 -6.75
C VAL A 82 -3.23 23.47 -5.67
N SER A 83 -2.80 23.40 -4.40
CA SER A 83 -3.63 23.68 -3.22
C SER A 83 -4.85 22.76 -3.00
N ALA A 84 -5.07 21.75 -3.84
CA ALA A 84 -6.15 20.77 -3.65
C ALA A 84 -5.70 19.60 -2.75
N ALA A 85 -6.68 18.92 -2.15
CA ALA A 85 -6.47 17.65 -1.46
C ALA A 85 -7.06 16.50 -2.27
N VAL A 86 -6.38 15.37 -2.28
CA VAL A 86 -6.81 14.14 -2.96
C VAL A 86 -6.63 12.93 -2.04
N ASP A 87 -7.62 12.05 -2.03
CA ASP A 87 -7.53 10.74 -1.40
C ASP A 87 -6.96 9.72 -2.38
N ILE A 88 -5.91 9.00 -1.96
CA ILE A 88 -5.18 8.04 -2.77
C ILE A 88 -5.33 6.66 -2.13
N MET A 89 -5.97 5.75 -2.86
CA MET A 89 -6.21 4.37 -2.45
C MET A 89 -4.95 3.51 -2.70
N VAL A 90 -3.89 3.78 -1.93
CA VAL A 90 -2.57 3.13 -2.09
C VAL A 90 -2.63 1.61 -1.91
N LEU A 91 -3.59 1.09 -1.16
CA LEU A 91 -3.74 -0.36 -0.97
C LEU A 91 -4.32 -1.10 -2.18
N ALA A 92 -4.78 -0.39 -3.22
CA ALA A 92 -5.55 -1.00 -4.31
C ALA A 92 -4.75 -1.97 -5.19
N ASN A 93 -3.44 -1.79 -5.27
CA ASN A 93 -2.49 -2.64 -6.01
C ASN A 93 -1.54 -3.40 -5.07
N ASP A 94 -1.72 -3.31 -3.75
CA ASP A 94 -0.93 -4.04 -2.77
C ASP A 94 -1.51 -5.44 -2.54
N SER A 95 -0.68 -6.35 -2.05
CA SER A 95 -1.11 -7.74 -1.84
C SER A 95 -0.55 -8.36 -0.58
N GLU A 96 -1.32 -9.29 -0.03
CA GLU A 96 -0.98 -10.15 1.09
C GLU A 96 -1.41 -11.57 0.69
N LEU A 97 -0.60 -12.59 1.00
CA LEU A 97 -0.78 -13.95 0.50
C LEU A 97 -1.39 -14.90 1.55
N ASP A 98 -1.40 -14.52 2.82
CA ASP A 98 -1.94 -15.27 3.95
C ASP A 98 -3.41 -14.91 4.28
N GLY A 99 -3.96 -13.90 3.60
CA GLY A 99 -5.36 -13.44 3.72
C GLY A 99 -5.57 -12.41 4.83
N ASP A 100 -4.50 -11.81 5.34
CA ASP A 100 -4.57 -10.79 6.39
C ASP A 100 -4.90 -9.40 5.82
N PRO A 101 -5.72 -8.59 6.50
CA PRO A 101 -6.07 -7.26 6.03
C PRO A 101 -4.87 -6.32 6.08
N LEU A 102 -4.66 -5.56 5.00
CA LEU A 102 -3.61 -4.55 4.93
C LEU A 102 -4.06 -3.21 5.50
N THR A 103 -3.15 -2.54 6.18
CA THR A 103 -3.35 -1.18 6.71
C THR A 103 -2.12 -0.32 6.47
N VAL A 104 -2.33 0.94 6.07
CA VAL A 104 -1.26 1.96 6.02
C VAL A 104 -0.95 2.40 7.44
N THR A 105 0.30 2.24 7.86
CA THR A 105 0.76 2.53 9.23
C THR A 105 1.63 3.77 9.32
N ALA A 106 2.31 4.15 8.23
CA ALA A 106 3.15 5.34 8.19
C ALA A 106 3.22 5.96 6.79
N VAL A 107 3.51 7.26 6.75
CA VAL A 107 3.75 8.04 5.53
C VAL A 107 4.96 8.95 5.73
N GLY A 108 5.77 9.10 4.69
CA GLY A 108 6.90 10.02 4.64
C GLY A 108 6.50 11.43 4.21
N ALA A 109 7.36 12.42 4.47
CA ALA A 109 7.13 13.77 3.98
C ALA A 109 7.25 13.84 2.44
N PRO A 110 6.35 14.56 1.74
CA PRO A 110 6.45 14.72 0.29
C PRO A 110 7.64 15.58 -0.13
N SER A 111 8.31 15.16 -1.21
CA SER A 111 9.31 15.99 -1.88
C SER A 111 8.67 17.23 -2.49
N GLY A 112 9.34 18.38 -2.42
CA GLY A 112 8.86 19.62 -3.03
C GLY A 112 7.64 20.28 -2.37
N GLY A 113 7.22 19.80 -1.19
CA GLY A 113 6.18 20.43 -0.36
C GLY A 113 4.81 19.76 -0.42
N GLY A 114 3.87 20.33 0.35
CA GLY A 114 2.58 19.71 0.65
C GLY A 114 2.63 18.87 1.92
N THR A 115 1.54 18.18 2.22
CA THR A 115 1.44 17.28 3.38
C THR A 115 0.74 15.99 2.98
N VAL A 116 1.02 14.93 3.74
CA VAL A 116 0.32 13.65 3.62
C VAL A 116 -0.09 13.16 5.00
N ALA A 117 -1.28 12.60 5.09
CA ALA A 117 -1.81 12.01 6.32
C ALA A 117 -2.51 10.68 6.02
N VAL A 118 -2.35 9.71 6.91
CA VAL A 118 -3.13 8.47 6.87
C VAL A 118 -4.58 8.76 7.24
N GLN A 119 -5.52 8.16 6.51
CA GLN A 119 -6.95 8.38 6.66
C GLN A 119 -7.72 7.06 6.79
N GLY A 120 -8.98 7.17 7.22
CA GLY A 120 -9.91 6.05 7.29
C GLY A 120 -9.36 4.87 8.09
N GLY A 121 -8.63 5.13 9.17
CA GLY A 121 -8.01 4.10 10.00
C GLY A 121 -6.89 3.29 9.31
N GLY A 122 -6.26 3.83 8.26
CA GLY A 122 -5.22 3.13 7.51
C GLY A 122 -5.67 2.57 6.16
N THR A 123 -6.85 2.92 5.67
CA THR A 123 -7.37 2.41 4.38
C THR A 123 -6.84 3.17 3.17
N HIS A 124 -6.45 4.43 3.35
CA HIS A 124 -5.93 5.30 2.30
C HIS A 124 -5.10 6.43 2.90
N VAL A 125 -4.48 7.21 2.03
CA VAL A 125 -3.75 8.43 2.41
C VAL A 125 -4.41 9.64 1.75
N ARG A 126 -4.40 10.77 2.45
CA ARG A 126 -4.78 12.07 1.90
C ARG A 126 -3.54 12.90 1.63
N TYR A 127 -3.33 13.28 0.38
CA TYR A 127 -2.29 14.19 -0.05
C TYR A 127 -2.87 15.60 -0.22
N SER A 128 -2.27 16.60 0.42
CA SER A 128 -2.60 18.02 0.22
C SER A 128 -1.49 18.69 -0.58
N ALA A 129 -1.80 19.09 -1.81
CA ALA A 129 -0.84 19.62 -2.75
C ALA A 129 -0.34 21.02 -2.32
N PRO A 130 0.95 21.34 -2.57
CA PRO A 130 1.44 22.71 -2.40
C PRO A 130 0.88 23.64 -3.48
N THR A 131 1.22 24.92 -3.38
CA THR A 131 0.89 25.94 -4.39
C THR A 131 1.75 25.82 -5.65
N THR A 132 2.79 24.99 -5.65
CA THR A 132 3.73 24.84 -6.76
C THR A 132 3.44 23.60 -7.60
N PRO A 133 3.37 23.72 -8.94
CA PRO A 133 3.17 22.57 -9.82
C PRO A 133 4.40 21.65 -9.86
N GLY A 134 4.28 20.56 -10.60
CA GLY A 134 5.32 19.56 -10.83
C GLY A 134 5.17 18.30 -9.95
N ALA A 135 5.91 17.26 -10.32
CA ALA A 135 5.87 15.98 -9.62
C ALA A 135 6.32 16.10 -8.16
N LYS A 136 5.61 15.37 -7.29
CA LYS A 136 5.86 15.26 -5.85
C LYS A 136 5.88 13.77 -5.52
N THR A 137 6.76 13.36 -4.61
CA THR A 137 6.91 11.95 -4.23
C THR A 137 6.93 11.79 -2.72
N PHE A 138 6.28 10.75 -2.21
CA PHE A 138 6.37 10.36 -0.81
C PHE A 138 6.33 8.84 -0.69
N THR A 139 6.81 8.31 0.43
CA THR A 139 6.72 6.87 0.73
C THR A 139 5.55 6.59 1.67
N TYR A 140 5.04 5.37 1.62
CA TYR A 140 4.11 4.85 2.63
C TYR A 140 4.55 3.46 3.07
N THR A 141 4.08 3.05 4.25
CA THR A 141 4.33 1.72 4.82
C THR A 141 3.01 1.05 5.14
N ILE A 142 2.86 -0.20 4.73
CA ILE A 142 1.72 -1.06 5.02
C ILE A 142 2.11 -2.15 6.02
N SER A 143 1.13 -2.65 6.77
CA SER A 143 1.27 -3.82 7.65
C SER A 143 0.06 -4.73 7.55
N ASP A 144 0.31 -6.03 7.73
CA ASP A 144 -0.68 -7.10 7.87
C ASP A 144 -1.21 -7.27 9.30
N GLY A 145 -0.71 -6.49 10.27
CA GLY A 145 -1.10 -6.60 11.69
C GLY A 145 -0.56 -7.85 12.41
N ARG A 146 0.25 -8.67 11.73
CA ARG A 146 0.90 -9.89 12.25
C ARG A 146 2.42 -9.81 12.25
N GLY A 147 2.95 -8.62 11.99
CA GLY A 147 4.38 -8.31 12.08
C GLY A 147 5.08 -8.24 10.72
N GLY A 148 4.38 -8.50 9.61
CA GLY A 148 4.85 -8.18 8.28
C GLY A 148 4.59 -6.72 7.94
N SER A 149 5.52 -6.13 7.20
CA SER A 149 5.38 -4.78 6.66
C SER A 149 6.14 -4.63 5.35
N ALA A 150 5.70 -3.69 4.52
CA ALA A 150 6.36 -3.31 3.27
C ALA A 150 6.16 -1.82 3.01
N SER A 151 7.01 -1.24 2.17
CA SER A 151 6.94 0.18 1.80
C SER A 151 7.02 0.35 0.28
N ALA A 152 6.31 1.36 -0.22
CA ALA A 152 6.35 1.76 -1.62
C ALA A 152 6.30 3.30 -1.75
N THR A 153 6.43 3.78 -2.98
CA THR A 153 6.44 5.21 -3.30
C THR A 153 5.18 5.61 -4.06
N VAL A 154 4.62 6.77 -3.71
CA VAL A 154 3.57 7.44 -4.47
C VAL A 154 4.18 8.60 -5.24
N THR A 155 3.90 8.69 -6.54
CA THR A 155 4.18 9.87 -7.36
C THR A 155 2.90 10.65 -7.63
N VAL A 156 2.84 11.90 -7.21
CA VAL A 156 1.71 12.81 -7.46
C VAL A 156 2.12 13.87 -8.47
N ASN A 157 1.45 13.91 -9.62
CA ASN A 157 1.64 14.96 -10.62
C ASN A 157 0.74 16.14 -10.27
N VAL A 158 1.34 17.24 -9.80
CA VAL A 158 0.61 18.46 -9.43
C VAL A 158 0.56 19.42 -10.62
N THR A 159 -0.63 19.78 -11.07
CA THR A 159 -0.86 20.74 -12.16
C THR A 159 -1.41 22.06 -11.62
N ALA A 160 -1.08 23.17 -12.29
CA ALA A 160 -1.77 24.43 -12.05
C ALA A 160 -3.20 24.34 -12.61
N THR A 161 -4.13 25.08 -12.02
CA THR A 161 -5.45 25.31 -12.64
C THR A 161 -5.34 26.56 -13.48
N ASN A 162 -5.80 26.52 -14.73
CA ASN A 162 -5.86 27.71 -15.57
C ASN A 162 -6.79 28.74 -14.92
N GLN A 163 -6.28 29.94 -14.73
CA GLN A 163 -7.04 31.09 -14.28
C GLN A 163 -7.65 31.79 -15.48
N VAL A 164 -8.79 32.44 -15.25
CA VAL A 164 -9.46 33.19 -16.31
C VAL A 164 -8.75 34.54 -16.53
N PRO A 165 -8.70 35.04 -17.78
CA PRO A 165 -8.30 36.40 -18.04
C PRO A 165 -9.10 37.42 -17.22
N VAL A 166 -8.42 38.48 -16.79
CA VAL A 166 -9.00 39.64 -16.12
C VAL A 166 -9.07 40.79 -17.12
N ALA A 167 -10.28 41.10 -17.58
CA ALA A 167 -10.54 42.25 -18.43
C ALA A 167 -10.70 43.54 -17.60
N VAL A 168 -10.19 44.66 -18.10
CA VAL A 168 -10.31 45.98 -17.48
C VAL A 168 -11.00 46.93 -18.44
N ASN A 169 -11.98 47.69 -17.95
CA ASN A 169 -12.78 48.57 -18.81
C ASN A 169 -11.91 49.61 -19.54
N ASP A 170 -12.07 49.68 -20.85
CA ASP A 170 -11.46 50.70 -21.70
C ASP A 170 -12.22 52.03 -21.65
N THR A 171 -11.47 53.13 -21.70
CA THR A 171 -12.04 54.46 -21.90
C THR A 171 -11.26 55.22 -22.95
N ALA A 172 -11.96 55.91 -23.84
CA ALA A 172 -11.36 56.79 -24.84
C ALA A 172 -12.20 58.06 -24.96
N VAL A 173 -11.54 59.20 -25.13
CA VAL A 173 -12.17 60.48 -25.43
C VAL A 173 -11.77 60.86 -26.85
N VAL A 174 -12.78 61.09 -27.70
CA VAL A 174 -12.57 61.47 -29.09
C VAL A 174 -13.37 62.73 -29.39
N THR A 175 -12.76 63.64 -30.14
CA THR A 175 -13.43 64.83 -30.66
C THR A 175 -14.42 64.45 -31.75
N ALA A 176 -15.50 65.22 -31.87
CA ALA A 176 -16.51 64.99 -32.89
C ALA A 176 -15.89 64.92 -34.29
N SER A 177 -16.33 63.95 -35.09
CA SER A 177 -15.84 63.67 -36.45
C SER A 177 -14.39 63.18 -36.56
N MET A 178 -13.80 62.65 -35.48
CA MET A 178 -12.50 61.97 -35.49
C MET A 178 -12.65 60.48 -35.12
N ALA A 179 -11.66 59.66 -35.53
CA ALA A 179 -11.55 58.25 -35.15
C ALA A 179 -10.53 58.07 -34.01
N VAL A 180 -10.68 57.01 -33.23
CA VAL A 180 -9.73 56.59 -32.20
C VAL A 180 -9.51 55.08 -32.28
N ASP A 181 -8.25 54.67 -32.26
CA ASP A 181 -7.87 53.27 -32.12
C ASP A 181 -7.74 52.94 -30.63
N ILE A 182 -8.50 51.96 -30.16
CA ILE A 182 -8.46 51.50 -28.77
C ILE A 182 -7.74 50.15 -28.71
N MET A 183 -6.64 50.12 -27.97
CA MET A 183 -5.93 48.87 -27.68
C MET A 183 -6.63 48.14 -26.53
N VAL A 184 -7.72 47.43 -26.84
CA VAL A 184 -8.60 46.76 -25.85
C VAL A 184 -7.91 45.70 -24.97
N ARG A 185 -6.68 45.29 -25.29
CA ARG A 185 -5.88 44.35 -24.47
C ARG A 185 -4.85 45.04 -23.58
N ALA A 186 -4.71 46.35 -23.66
CA ALA A 186 -3.58 47.06 -23.07
C ALA A 186 -3.60 47.05 -21.53
N ASN A 187 -4.79 47.00 -20.95
CA ASN A 187 -5.06 46.96 -19.51
C ASN A 187 -5.59 45.61 -19.02
N ASP A 188 -5.84 44.67 -19.94
CA ASP A 188 -6.22 43.31 -19.62
C ASP A 188 -5.00 42.49 -19.19
N SER A 189 -5.23 41.46 -18.36
CA SER A 189 -4.17 40.56 -17.90
C SER A 189 -4.67 39.14 -17.80
N ASP A 190 -3.75 38.17 -17.89
CA ASP A 190 -4.02 36.79 -17.51
C ASP A 190 -3.17 36.43 -16.28
N PRO A 191 -3.75 35.91 -15.19
CA PRO A 191 -3.00 35.56 -13.99
C PRO A 191 -1.91 34.49 -14.21
N ASP A 192 -2.03 33.66 -15.24
CA ASP A 192 -1.03 32.66 -15.62
C ASP A 192 -0.06 33.18 -16.70
N GLY A 193 -0.31 34.37 -17.24
CA GLY A 193 0.51 35.02 -18.26
C GLY A 193 0.23 34.55 -19.68
N ASP A 194 -0.91 33.87 -19.90
CA ASP A 194 -1.33 33.42 -21.22
C ASP A 194 -1.63 34.59 -22.17
N ALA A 195 -1.40 34.36 -23.47
CA ALA A 195 -1.63 35.37 -24.48
C ALA A 195 -3.12 35.63 -24.68
N LEU A 196 -3.55 36.87 -24.47
CA LEU A 196 -4.95 37.27 -24.61
C LEU A 196 -5.38 37.37 -26.08
N THR A 197 -6.54 36.78 -26.38
CA THR A 197 -7.20 36.88 -27.70
C THR A 197 -8.55 37.55 -27.56
N VAL A 198 -8.92 38.36 -28.55
CA VAL A 198 -10.22 39.05 -28.63
C VAL A 198 -11.06 38.34 -29.67
N THR A 199 -12.26 37.92 -29.30
CA THR A 199 -13.24 37.28 -30.19
C THR A 199 -14.44 38.21 -30.39
N ALA A 200 -15.04 38.14 -31.59
CA ALA A 200 -16.17 38.98 -32.01
C ALA A 200 -17.50 38.21 -31.96
#